data_AF-A0A369QL79-F1
#
_entry.id   AF-A0A369QL79-F1
#
_cell.length_a   1.000
_cell.length_b   1.000
_cell.length_c   1.000
_cell.angle_alpha   90.00
_cell.angle_beta   90.00
_cell.angle_gamma   90.00
#
_symmetry.space_group_name_H-M   'P 1'
#
loop_
_entity.id
_entity.type
_entity.pdbx_description
1 polymer ?
#
loop_
_entity_poly.entity_id
_entity_poly.type
_entity_poly.pdbx_seq_one_letter_code
_entity_poly.pdbx_strand_id
1 'polypeptide(L)'
;MNLTLVFSNEYIKLEVDQELRFLQTTWLRQPTSSQFREQLQQVVDYALANNINKALFNVRQRAYLEMADQNWLTREIVPLFAQKKSALCLCNQSNYFCGIRCFPDSIGGRNKPTG
;
A
#
# COMPACT_ATOMS: atom_id res chain seq x y z
N MET A 1 18.33 -4.10 -1.88
CA MET A 1 16.92 -4.51 -1.76
C MET A 1 16.91 -6.02 -1.83
N ASN A 2 16.72 -6.66 -0.68
CA ASN A 2 16.71 -8.11 -0.51
C ASN A 2 15.32 -8.54 -0.04
N LEU A 3 14.47 -8.92 -0.99
CA LEU A 3 13.09 -9.30 -0.74
C LEU A 3 13.00 -10.76 -0.31
N THR A 4 12.42 -11.01 0.85
CA THR A 4 12.10 -12.34 1.36
C THR A 4 10.60 -12.60 1.21
N LEU A 5 10.24 -13.77 0.69
CA LEU A 5 8.84 -14.18 0.60
C LEU A 5 8.28 -14.44 2.01
N VAL A 6 7.21 -13.71 2.36
CA VAL A 6 6.50 -13.90 3.65
C VAL A 6 5.31 -14.82 3.46
N PHE A 7 4.50 -14.57 2.45
CA PHE A 7 3.40 -15.45 2.09
C PHE A 7 3.05 -15.34 0.61
N SER A 8 2.44 -16.39 0.07
CA SER A 8 1.86 -16.38 -1.27
C SER A 8 0.64 -17.29 -1.30
N ASN A 9 -0.36 -16.90 -2.06
CA ASN A 9 -1.47 -17.77 -2.46
C ASN A 9 -1.77 -17.58 -3.95
N GLU A 10 -2.94 -18.01 -4.41
CA GLU A 10 -3.34 -17.93 -5.81
C GLU A 10 -3.67 -16.49 -6.29
N TYR A 11 -3.87 -15.55 -5.37
CA TYR A 11 -4.30 -14.18 -5.66
C TYR A 11 -3.19 -13.15 -5.43
N ILE A 12 -2.38 -13.33 -4.40
CA ILE A 12 -1.40 -12.35 -3.96
C ILE A 12 -0.12 -13.02 -3.47
N LYS A 13 1.00 -12.33 -3.70
CA LYS A 13 2.32 -12.64 -3.15
C LYS A 13 2.77 -11.45 -2.29
N LEU A 14 3.21 -11.70 -1.06
CA LEU A 14 3.83 -10.71 -0.18
C LEU A 14 5.32 -10.99 0.00
N GLU A 15 6.13 -10.00 -0.34
CA GLU A 15 7.57 -9.99 -0.18
C GLU A 15 8.00 -8.81 0.69
N VAL A 16 9.00 -8.99 1.54
CA VAL A 16 9.43 -7.99 2.53
C VAL A 16 10.94 -7.88 2.57
N ASP A 17 11.41 -6.65 2.64
CA ASP A 17 12.78 -6.28 2.99
C ASP A 17 12.72 -5.62 4.38
N GLN A 18 13.13 -6.37 5.42
CA GLN A 18 13.03 -5.90 6.80
C GLN A 18 14.01 -4.77 7.09
N GLU A 19 15.20 -4.79 6.50
CA GLU A 19 16.21 -3.74 6.69
C GLU A 19 15.70 -2.39 6.18
N LEU A 20 15.04 -2.40 5.02
CA LEU A 20 14.46 -1.21 4.41
C LEU A 20 13.06 -0.86 4.97
N ARG A 21 12.51 -1.70 5.87
CA ARG A 21 11.12 -1.64 6.35
C ARG A 21 10.14 -1.48 5.19
N PHE A 22 10.35 -2.29 4.17
CA PHE A 22 9.66 -2.23 2.89
C PHE A 22 8.90 -3.53 2.65
N LEU A 23 7.63 -3.40 2.25
CA LEU A 23 6.88 -4.52 1.69
C LEU A 23 6.55 -4.30 0.23
N GLN A 24 6.43 -5.40 -0.50
CA GLN A 24 5.93 -5.46 -1.85
C GLN A 24 4.83 -6.52 -1.91
N THR A 25 3.68 -6.14 -2.43
CA THR A 25 2.66 -7.11 -2.85
C THR A 25 2.63 -7.22 -4.36
N THR A 26 2.37 -8.41 -4.87
CA THR A 26 2.09 -8.66 -6.27
C THR A 26 0.77 -9.40 -6.39
N TRP A 27 -0.21 -8.79 -7.05
CA TRP A 27 -1.45 -9.47 -7.41
C TRP A 27 -1.20 -10.38 -8.61
N LEU A 28 -1.53 -11.66 -8.47
CA LEU A 28 -1.31 -12.72 -9.45
C LEU A 28 -2.56 -12.97 -10.31
N ARG A 29 -3.74 -12.54 -9.82
CA ARG A 29 -5.04 -12.69 -10.47
C ARG A 29 -5.98 -11.56 -10.06
N GLN A 30 -7.06 -11.37 -10.81
CA GLN A 30 -8.16 -10.48 -10.41
C GLN A 30 -8.92 -11.11 -9.23
N PRO A 31 -8.89 -10.50 -8.03
CA PRO A 31 -9.73 -10.95 -6.92
C PRO A 31 -11.16 -10.41 -7.06
N THR A 32 -12.12 -11.05 -6.39
CA THR A 32 -13.40 -10.41 -6.04
C THR A 32 -13.18 -9.35 -4.95
N SER A 33 -14.13 -8.44 -4.72
CA SER A 33 -14.03 -7.44 -3.66
C SER A 33 -13.82 -8.04 -2.27
N SER A 34 -14.49 -9.15 -1.96
CA SER A 34 -14.34 -9.84 -0.66
C SER A 34 -12.91 -10.34 -0.47
N GLN A 35 -12.37 -11.05 -1.47
CA GLN A 35 -11.00 -11.54 -1.48
C GLN A 35 -10.00 -10.39 -1.44
N PHE A 36 -10.24 -9.31 -2.19
CA PHE A 36 -9.38 -8.14 -2.17
C PHE A 36 -9.23 -7.57 -0.75
N ARG A 37 -10.34 -7.38 -0.05
CA ARG A 37 -10.36 -6.83 1.31
C ARG A 37 -9.68 -7.76 2.30
N GLU A 38 -9.99 -9.06 2.25
CA GLU A 38 -9.39 -10.07 3.11
C GLU A 38 -7.86 -10.12 2.94
N GLN A 39 -7.40 -10.24 1.70
CA GLN A 39 -5.98 -10.34 1.38
C GLN A 39 -5.23 -9.05 1.73
N LEU A 40 -5.84 -7.89 1.47
CA LEU A 40 -5.21 -6.63 1.83
C LEU A 40 -5.16 -6.45 3.35
N GLN A 41 -6.19 -6.86 4.09
CA GLN A 41 -6.18 -6.78 5.55
C GLN A 41 -5.01 -7.59 6.12
N GLN A 42 -4.78 -8.81 5.63
CA GLN A 42 -3.64 -9.63 6.05
C GLN A 42 -2.29 -8.93 5.80
N VAL A 43 -2.15 -8.26 4.66
CA VAL A 43 -0.95 -7.47 4.33
C VAL A 43 -0.77 -6.29 5.29
N VAL A 44 -1.85 -5.59 5.59
CA VAL A 44 -1.83 -4.42 6.50
C VAL A 44 -1.52 -4.86 7.92
N ASP A 45 -2.14 -5.92 8.40
CA ASP A 45 -1.89 -6.47 9.74
C ASP A 45 -0.42 -6.88 9.87
N TYR A 46 0.13 -7.56 8.85
CA TYR A 46 1.55 -7.89 8.81
C TYR A 46 2.43 -6.63 8.84
N ALA A 47 2.09 -5.62 8.04
CA ALA A 47 2.85 -4.37 7.97
C ALA A 47 2.87 -3.63 9.32
N LEU A 48 1.72 -3.57 10.00
CA LEU A 48 1.57 -2.93 11.29
C LEU A 48 2.34 -3.68 12.39
N ALA A 49 2.24 -5.01 12.41
CA ALA A 49 2.93 -5.87 13.38
C ALA A 49 4.46 -5.78 13.24
N ASN A 50 4.96 -5.63 12.01
CA ASN A 50 6.40 -5.60 11.71
C ASN A 50 6.98 -4.20 11.53
N ASN A 51 6.22 -3.14 11.88
CA ASN A 51 6.62 -1.74 11.73
C ASN A 51 7.14 -1.38 10.33
N ILE A 52 6.51 -1.97 9.31
CA ILE A 52 6.78 -1.65 7.90
C ILE A 52 6.18 -0.28 7.59
N ASN A 53 6.98 0.62 7.03
CA ASN A 53 6.57 2.00 6.76
C ASN A 53 6.65 2.37 5.28
N LYS A 54 7.12 1.46 4.43
CA LYS A 54 7.11 1.59 2.98
C LYS A 54 6.39 0.40 2.38
N ALA A 55 5.47 0.64 1.47
CA ALA A 55 4.73 -0.43 0.83
C ALA A 55 4.53 -0.15 -0.65
N LEU A 56 4.78 -1.16 -1.48
CA LEU A 56 4.53 -1.14 -2.92
C LEU A 56 3.48 -2.19 -3.27
N PHE A 57 2.41 -1.77 -3.93
CA PHE A 57 1.36 -2.68 -4.39
C PHE A 57 1.41 -2.81 -5.91
N ASN A 58 1.96 -3.92 -6.39
CA ASN A 58 1.98 -4.24 -7.82
C ASN A 58 0.63 -4.84 -8.23
N VAL A 59 -0.19 -4.02 -8.87
CA VAL A 59 -1.56 -4.36 -9.31
C VAL A 59 -1.65 -4.61 -10.82
N ARG A 60 -0.54 -4.85 -11.53
CA ARG A 60 -0.52 -4.97 -13.01
C ARG A 60 -1.45 -6.06 -13.57
N GLN A 61 -1.66 -7.15 -12.83
CA GLN A 61 -2.55 -8.24 -13.25
C GLN A 61 -4.00 -8.06 -12.75
N ARG A 62 -4.31 -6.89 -12.18
CA ARG A 62 -5.67 -6.51 -11.79
C ARG A 62 -6.24 -5.59 -12.86
N ALA A 63 -7.32 -6.01 -13.51
CA ALA A 63 -7.96 -5.25 -14.58
C ALA A 63 -8.61 -3.96 -14.05
N TYR A 64 -9.24 -4.03 -12.87
CA TYR A 64 -9.90 -2.87 -12.24
C TYR A 64 -10.03 -3.05 -10.73
N LEU A 65 -10.31 -1.95 -10.03
CA LEU A 65 -10.73 -1.95 -8.63
C LEU A 65 -12.09 -1.27 -8.53
N GLU A 66 -13.06 -1.94 -7.93
CA GLU A 66 -14.39 -1.37 -7.78
C GLU A 66 -14.36 -0.08 -6.95
N MET A 67 -15.25 0.86 -7.26
CA MET A 67 -15.37 2.11 -6.49
C MET A 67 -15.68 1.85 -5.01
N ALA A 68 -16.45 0.79 -4.70
CA ALA A 68 -16.72 0.39 -3.33
C ALA A 68 -15.42 0.04 -2.58
N ASP A 69 -14.48 -0.63 -3.23
CA ASP A 69 -13.20 -1.00 -2.64
C ASP A 69 -12.24 0.19 -2.55
N GLN A 70 -12.29 1.13 -3.50
CA GLN A 70 -11.57 2.39 -3.40
C GLN A 70 -12.05 3.21 -2.19
N ASN A 71 -13.36 3.33 -2.01
CA ASN A 71 -13.95 4.02 -0.86
C ASN A 71 -13.56 3.35 0.47
N TRP A 72 -13.59 2.01 0.49
CA TRP A 72 -13.17 1.23 1.65
C TRP A 72 -11.69 1.44 1.97
N LEU A 73 -10.79 1.44 0.98
CA LEU A 73 -9.36 1.73 1.18
C LEU A 73 -9.14 3.08 1.87
N THR A 74 -9.81 4.13 1.38
CA THR A 74 -9.65 5.47 1.92
C THR A 74 -10.18 5.59 3.35
N ARG A 75 -11.25 4.87 3.68
CA ARG A 75 -11.89 4.94 5.00
C ARG A 75 -11.20 4.05 6.04
N GLU A 76 -10.85 2.83 5.68
CA GLU A 76 -10.40 1.81 6.63
C GLU A 76 -8.89 1.63 6.62
N ILE A 77 -8.25 1.67 5.44
CA ILE A 77 -6.83 1.31 5.32
C ILE A 77 -5.92 2.52 5.45
N VAL A 78 -6.21 3.62 4.74
CA VAL A 78 -5.38 4.84 4.78
C VAL A 78 -5.13 5.37 6.20
N PRO A 79 -6.14 5.46 7.10
CA PRO A 79 -5.93 6.01 8.43
C PRO A 79 -4.97 5.20 9.31
N LEU A 80 -4.82 3.90 9.06
CA LEU A 80 -3.91 3.02 9.81
C LEU A 80 -2.44 3.41 9.59
N PHE A 81 -2.11 3.99 8.44
CA PHE A 81 -0.75 4.41 8.09
C PHE A 81 -0.47 5.88 8.39
N ALA A 82 -1.52 6.73 8.43
CA ALA A 82 -1.40 8.15 8.76
C ALA A 82 -0.85 8.38 10.19
N GLN A 83 -1.19 7.50 11.13
CA GLN A 83 -0.74 7.61 12.52
C GLN A 83 0.75 7.28 12.69
N LYS A 84 1.34 6.46 11.80
CA LYS A 84 2.71 5.94 11.95
C LYS A 84 3.77 6.68 11.11
N LYS A 85 3.42 7.81 10.46
CA LYS A 85 4.28 8.48 9.46
C LYS A 85 4.77 7.49 8.38
N SER A 86 3.93 6.53 8.01
CA SER A 86 4.26 5.51 7.01
C SER A 86 3.91 6.01 5.61
N ALA A 87 4.81 5.80 4.65
CA ALA A 87 4.58 6.10 3.24
C ALA A 87 3.99 4.88 2.54
N LEU A 88 2.68 4.93 2.29
CA LEU A 88 1.96 3.92 1.54
C LEU A 88 1.94 4.30 0.05
N CYS A 89 2.62 3.54 -0.80
CA CYS A 89 2.69 3.79 -2.24
C CYS A 89 1.89 2.73 -3.01
N LEU A 90 0.70 3.12 -3.47
CA LEU A 90 -0.08 2.32 -4.41
C LEU A 90 0.34 2.70 -5.84
N CYS A 91 1.09 1.84 -6.53
CA CYS A 91 1.49 2.08 -7.91
C CYS A 91 0.71 1.16 -8.87
N ASN A 92 -0.23 1.73 -9.62
CA ASN A 92 -0.81 1.07 -10.80
C ASN A 92 -0.09 1.57 -12.06
N GLN A 93 0.40 0.67 -12.92
CA GLN A 93 1.05 1.06 -14.18
C GLN A 93 0.06 1.50 -15.27
N SER A 94 -1.23 1.22 -15.13
CA SER A 94 -2.25 1.70 -16.04
C SER A 94 -3.08 2.78 -15.34
N ASN A 95 -2.65 4.02 -15.50
CA ASN A 95 -3.46 5.24 -15.43
C ASN A 95 -4.35 5.47 -14.17
N TYR A 96 -3.93 6.45 -13.37
CA TYR A 96 -4.76 7.32 -12.49
C TYR A 96 -5.35 6.77 -11.19
N PHE A 97 -4.66 5.90 -10.45
CA PHE A 97 -4.94 5.81 -9.00
C PHE A 97 -3.67 5.61 -8.17
N CYS A 98 -2.83 6.65 -8.14
CA CYS A 98 -1.86 6.87 -7.06
C CYS A 98 -2.59 7.62 -5.94
N GLY A 99 -3.56 6.95 -5.29
CA GLY A 99 -4.51 7.57 -4.36
C GLY A 99 -3.95 7.82 -2.95
N ILE A 100 -2.71 7.42 -2.67
CA ILE A 100 -2.10 7.57 -1.36
C ILE A 100 -0.72 8.18 -1.59
N ARG A 101 -0.54 9.40 -1.08
CA ARG A 101 0.71 10.16 -1.20
C ARG A 101 1.86 9.31 -0.68
N CYS A 102 2.77 8.95 -1.57
CA CYS A 102 4.16 8.69 -1.21
C CYS A 102 4.72 10.00 -0.64
N PHE A 103 4.51 10.28 0.64
CA PHE A 103 5.14 11.44 1.27
C PHE A 103 6.63 11.08 1.47
N PRO A 104 7.57 11.81 0.83
CA PRO A 104 8.91 11.87 1.38
C PRO A 104 8.84 12.68 2.67
N ASP A 105 9.64 12.27 3.66
CA ASP A 105 9.84 13.02 4.89
C ASP A 105 10.07 14.52 4.64
N SER A 106 9.43 15.30 5.50
CA SER A 106 9.57 16.74 5.67
C SER A 106 11.01 17.26 5.45
N ILE A 107 11.22 18.10 4.43
CA ILE A 107 12.27 19.12 4.44
C ILE A 107 11.65 20.44 3.94
N GLY A 108 11.75 21.48 4.76
CA GLY A 108 11.68 22.88 4.32
C GLY A 108 10.37 23.61 4.58
N GLY A 109 10.40 24.55 5.53
CA GLY A 109 9.26 25.37 5.93
C GLY A 109 8.70 26.27 4.82
N ARG A 110 7.38 26.39 4.78
CA ARG A 110 6.68 27.45 4.06
C ARG A 110 6.48 28.64 5.01
N ASN A 111 7.37 29.63 4.91
CA ASN A 111 7.03 30.99 5.34
C ASN A 111 5.85 31.47 4.50
N LYS A 112 4.74 31.85 5.16
CA LYS A 112 3.69 32.67 4.56
C LYS A 112 4.24 34.09 4.41
N PRO A 113 4.16 34.73 3.22
CA PRO A 113 4.17 36.18 3.18
C PRO A 113 2.78 36.68 3.57
N THR A 114 2.70 37.31 4.74
CA THR A 114 1.70 38.34 5.02
C THR A 114 2.25 39.66 4.51
N GLY A 115 1.60 40.22 3.49
CA GLY A 115 1.86 41.53 2.90
C GLY A 115 0.74 41.86 1.93
#